data_AF-A0A7C9D6A2-F1
#
_entry.id   AF-A0A7C9D6A2-F1
#
_cell.length_a   1.000
_cell.length_b   1.000
_cell.length_c   1.000
_cell.angle_alpha   90.00
_cell.angle_beta   90.00
_cell.angle_gamma   90.00
#
_symmetry.space_group_name_H-M   'P 1'
#
loop_
_entity.id
_entity.type
_entity.pdbx_description
1 polymer ?
#
loop_
_entity_poly.entity_id
_entity_poly.type
_entity_poly.pdbx_seq_one_letter_code
_entity_poly.pdbx_strand_id
1 'polypeptide(L)'
;LQCSQLKEVLSVWGLKSDLERLDSTVKTIRAVFCTFHRKQAQGFELNEMELDFIQRLRNCVYDAEDLLDEFATLAAQQLQNCKKEERRSPGVFTSTARLC
;
A
#
# COMPACT_ATOMS: atom_id res chain seq x y z
N LEU A 1 -2.00 -8.18 6.37
CA LEU A 1 -0.81 -7.51 6.93
C LEU A 1 -0.42 -8.14 8.27
N GLN A 2 0.40 -9.20 8.26
CA GLN A 2 0.83 -9.95 9.45
C GLN A 2 2.37 -9.92 9.55
N CYS A 3 2.98 -8.73 9.47
CA CYS A 3 4.43 -8.58 9.63
C CYS A 3 4.68 -7.64 10.82
N SER A 4 5.40 -8.11 11.84
CA SER A 4 5.65 -7.38 13.10
C SER A 4 6.41 -6.08 12.88
N GLN A 5 7.37 -6.10 11.94
CA GLN A 5 8.19 -4.93 11.58
C GLN A 5 7.35 -3.82 10.94
N LEU A 6 6.37 -4.17 10.09
CA LEU A 6 5.45 -3.20 9.52
C LEU A 6 4.56 -2.55 10.59
N LYS A 7 4.10 -3.33 11.59
CA LYS A 7 3.30 -2.78 12.69
C LYS A 7 4.07 -1.74 13.51
N GLU A 8 5.35 -1.99 13.78
CA GLU A 8 6.21 -1.07 14.53
C GLU A 8 6.45 0.23 13.73
N VAL A 9 6.82 0.11 12.46
CA VAL A 9 7.06 1.27 11.58
C VAL A 9 5.80 2.12 11.42
N LEU A 10 4.65 1.49 11.18
CA LEU A 10 3.36 2.18 11.05
C LEU A 10 2.93 2.86 12.36
N SER A 11 3.31 2.30 13.52
CA SER A 11 3.03 2.89 14.83
C SER A 11 3.90 4.11 15.10
N VAL A 12 5.20 4.05 14.75
CA VAL A 12 6.13 5.18 14.90
C VAL A 12 5.74 6.36 14.00
N TRP A 13 5.17 6.07 12.82
CA TRP A 13 4.78 7.10 11.84
C TRP A 13 3.35 7.62 12.05
N GLY A 14 2.62 7.14 13.07
CA GLY A 14 1.24 7.55 13.34
C GLY A 14 0.20 7.07 12.32
N LEU A 15 0.59 6.22 11.37
CA LEU A 15 -0.22 5.83 10.23
C LEU A 15 -1.23 4.70 10.54
N LYS A 16 -1.15 4.12 11.74
CA LYS A 16 -1.96 2.96 12.13
C LYS A 16 -3.47 3.22 12.03
N SER A 17 -3.93 4.35 12.56
CA SER A 17 -5.35 4.74 12.52
C SER A 17 -5.82 5.00 11.09
N ASP A 18 -4.97 5.57 10.25
CA ASP A 18 -5.30 5.82 8.85
C ASP A 18 -5.38 4.53 8.05
N LEU A 19 -4.52 3.55 8.32
CA LEU A 19 -4.57 2.23 7.68
C LEU A 19 -5.82 1.45 8.09
N GLU A 20 -6.20 1.50 9.37
CA GLU A 20 -7.43 0.88 9.87
C GLU A 20 -8.68 1.53 9.25
N ARG A 21 -8.67 2.87 9.12
CA ARG A 21 -9.73 3.61 8.42
C ARG A 21 -9.80 3.23 6.94
N LEU A 22 -8.66 3.13 6.27
CA LEU A 22 -8.60 2.72 4.86
C LEU A 22 -9.14 1.31 4.66
N ASP A 23 -8.76 0.36 5.51
CA ASP A 23 -9.29 -1.02 5.47
C ASP A 23 -10.81 -1.05 5.64
N SER A 24 -11.36 -0.27 6.58
CA SER A 24 -12.81 -0.14 6.77
C SER A 24 -13.50 0.44 5.53
N THR A 25 -12.93 1.48 4.93
CA THR A 25 -13.44 2.09 3.69
C THR A 25 -13.43 1.08 2.53
N VAL A 26 -12.32 0.36 2.32
CA VAL A 26 -12.20 -0.65 1.26
C VAL A 26 -13.21 -1.79 1.45
N LYS A 27 -13.43 -2.22 2.71
CA LYS A 27 -14.48 -3.21 3.04
C LYS A 27 -15.86 -2.72 2.66
N THR A 28 -16.15 -1.45 2.93
CA THR A 28 -17.44 -0.81 2.60
C THR A 28 -17.64 -0.74 1.10
N ILE A 29 -16.63 -0.29 0.34
CA ILE A 29 -16.65 -0.25 -1.12
C ILE A 29 -16.91 -1.65 -1.71
N ARG A 30 -16.24 -2.67 -1.19
CA ARG A 30 -16.48 -4.07 -1.61
C ARG A 30 -17.92 -4.51 -1.36
N ALA A 31 -18.51 -4.16 -0.22
CA ALA A 31 -19.90 -4.50 0.08
C ALA A 31 -20.88 -3.83 -0.90
N VAL A 32 -20.61 -2.59 -1.31
CA VAL A 32 -21.40 -1.88 -2.33
C VAL A 32 -21.34 -2.61 -3.68
N PHE A 33 -20.13 -2.95 -4.16
CA PHE A 33 -19.98 -3.71 -5.41
C PHE A 33 -20.66 -5.09 -5.35
N CYS A 34 -20.52 -5.82 -4.24
CA CYS A 34 -21.20 -7.10 -4.06
C CYS A 34 -22.72 -6.96 -4.10
N THR A 35 -23.26 -5.90 -3.48
CA THR A 35 -24.70 -5.63 -3.49
C THR A 35 -25.20 -5.35 -4.91
N PHE A 36 -24.44 -4.57 -5.66
CA PHE A 36 -24.71 -4.26 -7.06
C PHE A 36 -24.65 -5.50 -7.96
N HIS A 37 -23.58 -6.31 -7.89
CA HIS A 37 -23.46 -7.55 -8.66
C HIS A 37 -24.60 -8.53 -8.31
N ARG A 38 -25.02 -8.59 -7.04
CA ARG A 38 -26.17 -9.42 -6.64
C ARG A 38 -27.47 -8.92 -7.27
N LYS A 39 -27.72 -7.61 -7.31
CA LYS A 39 -28.89 -7.04 -8.00
C LYS A 39 -28.88 -7.39 -9.49
N GLN A 40 -27.74 -7.20 -10.15
CA GLN A 40 -27.55 -7.53 -11.57
C GLN A 40 -27.78 -9.03 -11.84
N ALA A 41 -27.19 -9.92 -11.02
CA ALA A 41 -27.36 -11.36 -11.18
C ALA A 41 -28.78 -11.85 -10.91
N GLN A 42 -29.55 -11.12 -10.10
CA GLN A 42 -30.98 -11.38 -9.85
C GLN A 42 -31.89 -10.83 -10.96
N GLY A 43 -31.32 -10.21 -12.01
CA GLY A 43 -32.07 -9.67 -13.15
C GLY A 43 -32.74 -8.32 -12.87
N PHE A 44 -32.38 -7.64 -11.78
CA PHE A 44 -32.83 -6.27 -11.57
C PHE A 44 -32.05 -5.33 -12.51
N GLU A 45 -32.78 -4.59 -13.34
CA GLU A 45 -32.21 -3.47 -14.07
C GLU A 45 -31.83 -2.37 -13.08
N LEU A 46 -30.58 -1.94 -13.19
CA LEU A 46 -30.05 -0.82 -12.43
C LEU A 46 -30.40 0.44 -13.21
N ASN A 47 -30.81 1.48 -12.49
CA ASN A 47 -31.06 2.74 -13.16
C ASN A 47 -29.74 3.39 -13.61
N GLU A 48 -29.83 4.33 -14.55
CA GLU A 48 -28.66 5.06 -15.09
C GLU A 48 -27.80 5.71 -13.99
N MET A 49 -28.43 6.19 -12.91
CA MET A 49 -27.74 6.80 -11.78
C MET A 49 -26.90 5.78 -10.98
N GLU A 50 -27.45 4.59 -10.72
CA GLU A 50 -26.75 3.50 -10.03
C GLU A 50 -25.58 2.99 -10.87
N LEU A 51 -25.75 2.90 -12.20
CA LEU A 51 -24.69 2.53 -13.13
C LEU A 51 -23.56 3.57 -13.16
N ASP A 52 -23.88 4.86 -13.32
CA ASP A 52 -22.90 5.95 -13.27
C ASP A 52 -22.13 5.95 -11.95
N PHE A 53 -22.84 5.83 -10.82
CA PHE A 53 -22.22 5.79 -9.50
C PHE A 53 -21.22 4.63 -9.37
N ILE A 54 -21.58 3.43 -9.81
CA ILE A 54 -20.71 2.25 -9.73
C ILE A 54 -19.51 2.36 -10.67
N GLN A 55 -19.68 2.93 -11.87
CA GLN A 55 -18.58 3.20 -12.79
C GLN A 55 -17.59 4.20 -12.19
N ARG A 56 -18.08 5.32 -11.64
CA ARG A 56 -17.24 6.32 -10.97
C ARG A 56 -16.53 5.75 -9.76
N LEU A 57 -17.22 4.95 -8.95
CA LEU A 57 -16.61 4.29 -7.81
C LEU A 57 -15.49 3.34 -8.24
N ARG A 58 -15.66 2.63 -9.37
CA ARG A 58 -14.62 1.76 -9.92
C ARG A 58 -13.40 2.56 -10.37
N ASN A 59 -13.61 3.69 -11.05
CA ASN A 59 -12.51 4.58 -11.46
C ASN A 59 -11.74 5.09 -10.25
N CYS A 60 -12.41 5.54 -9.20
CA CYS A 60 -11.72 6.00 -7.98
C CYS A 60 -10.91 4.89 -7.29
N VAL A 61 -11.35 3.63 -7.37
CA VAL A 61 -10.57 2.50 -6.84
C VAL A 61 -9.31 2.27 -7.67
N TYR A 62 -9.39 2.37 -9.00
CA TYR A 62 -8.22 2.26 -9.87
C TYR A 62 -7.23 3.39 -9.65
N ASP A 63 -7.69 4.64 -9.56
CA ASP A 63 -6.82 5.79 -9.27
C ASP A 63 -6.08 5.61 -7.93
N ALA A 64 -6.75 5.01 -6.93
CA ALA A 64 -6.15 4.73 -5.63
C ALA A 64 -5.16 3.56 -5.66
N GLU A 65 -5.43 2.52 -6.47
CA GLU A 65 -4.52 1.39 -6.69
C GLU A 65 -3.22 1.86 -7.36
N ASP A 66 -3.33 2.66 -8.42
CA ASP A 66 -2.19 3.25 -9.14
C ASP A 66 -1.31 4.09 -8.20
N LEU A 67 -1.93 4.91 -7.33
CA LEU A 67 -1.20 5.70 -6.34
C LEU A 67 -0.47 4.83 -5.30
N LEU A 68 -1.09 3.72 -4.87
CA LEU A 68 -0.49 2.79 -3.91
C LEU A 68 0.69 2.03 -4.53
N ASP A 69 0.61 1.67 -5.81
CA ASP A 69 1.68 1.02 -6.55
C ASP A 69 2.89 1.95 -6.75
N GLU A 70 2.65 3.23 -7.06
CA GLU A 70 3.70 4.26 -7.10
C GLU A 70 4.38 4.39 -5.72
N PHE A 71 3.58 4.47 -4.65
CA PHE A 71 4.11 4.54 -3.29
C PHE A 71 4.96 3.31 -2.93
N ALA A 72 4.48 2.10 -3.26
CA ALA A 72 5.22 0.86 -3.03
C ALA A 72 6.55 0.84 -3.78
N THR A 73 6.55 1.32 -5.02
CA THR A 73 7.76 1.44 -5.85
C THR A 73 8.77 2.41 -5.23
N LEU A 74 8.33 3.59 -4.80
CA LEU A 74 9.19 4.57 -4.14
C LEU A 74 9.75 4.04 -2.81
N ALA A 75 8.92 3.38 -2.00
CA ALA A 75 9.35 2.77 -0.75
C ALA A 75 10.42 1.68 -0.99
N ALA A 76 10.25 0.85 -2.02
CA ALA A 76 11.23 -0.17 -2.40
C ALA A 76 12.57 0.45 -2.84
N GLN A 77 12.53 1.53 -3.64
CA GLN A 77 13.74 2.25 -4.05
C GLN A 77 14.50 2.85 -2.87
N GLN A 78 13.80 3.48 -1.92
CA GLN A 78 14.43 4.02 -0.71
C GLN A 78 15.11 2.93 0.12
N LEU A 79 14.45 1.78 0.29
CA LEU A 79 15.03 0.63 1.00
C LEU A 79 16.28 0.08 0.29
N GLN A 80 16.30 0.08 -1.05
CA GLN A 80 17.48 -0.31 -1.82
C GLN A 80 18.63 0.70 -1.67
N ASN A 81 18.33 1.99 -1.59
CA ASN A 81 19.34 3.03 -1.42
C ASN A 81 19.98 2.95 -0.02
N CYS A 82 19.21 2.72 1.05
CA CYS A 82 19.77 2.46 2.38
C CYS A 82 20.69 1.21 2.41
N LYS A 83 20.34 0.15 1.68
CA LYS A 83 21.19 -1.06 1.57
C LYS A 83 22.49 -0.83 0.81
N LYS A 84 22.54 0.15 -0.10
CA LYS A 84 23.77 0.50 -0.84
C LYS A 84 24.73 1.31 0.03
N GLU A 85 24.23 2.08 0.98
CA GLU A 85 25.03 2.89 1.89
C GLU A 85 25.74 2.05 2.95
N GLU A 86 25.11 0.97 3.44
CA GLU A 86 25.73 0.01 4.36
C GLU A 86 26.83 -0.86 3.68
N ARG A 87 26.82 -0.98 2.35
CA ARG A 87 27.91 -1.60 1.56
C ARG A 87 29.03 -0.63 1.15
N ARG A 88 28.89 0.65 1.50
CA ARG A 88 29.93 1.68 1.33
C ARG A 88 30.59 2.02 2.67
N SER A 89 30.86 1.04 3.53
CA SER A 89 31.97 1.22 4.46
C SER A 89 33.27 1.25 3.65
N PRO A 90 34.10 2.31 3.72
CA PRO A 90 35.46 2.24 3.22
C PRO A 90 36.13 1.11 3.99
N GLY A 91 36.81 0.19 3.29
CA GLY A 91 37.60 -0.84 3.94
C GLY A 91 38.50 -0.18 4.99
N VAL A 92 38.22 -0.44 6.27
CA VAL A 92 39.17 -0.15 7.35
C VAL A 92 40.33 -1.09 7.10
N PHE A 93 41.32 -0.60 6.36
CA PHE A 93 42.60 -1.28 6.20
C PHE A 93 43.28 -1.18 7.57
N THR A 94 43.04 -2.17 8.44
CA THR A 94 43.78 -2.33 9.68
C THR A 94 45.20 -2.71 9.33
N SER A 95 46.04 -1.71 9.05
CA SER A 95 47.49 -1.91 9.00
C SER A 95 47.96 -2.21 10.41
N THR A 96 48.06 -3.51 10.74
CA THR A 96 48.75 -3.96 11.94
C THR A 96 50.19 -3.51 11.84
N ALA A 97 50.58 -2.60 12.73
CA ALA A 97 51.97 -2.24 12.97
C ALA A 97 52.78 -3.53 13.18
N ARG A 98 53.78 -3.75 12.31
CA ARG A 98 54.84 -4.70 12.61
C ARG A 98 55.87 -3.95 13.45
N LEU A 99 55.81 -4.17 14.76
CA LEU A 99 56.95 -3.97 15.65
C LEU A 99 58.02 -4.99 15.25
N CYS A 100 59.14 -4.49 14.72
CA CYS A 100 60.53 -4.95 14.86
C CYS A 100 61.40 -4.24 13.82
#